data_AF-A0A947E861-F1
#
_entry.id   AF-A0A947E861-F1
#
_cell.length_a   1.000
_cell.length_b   1.000
_cell.length_c   1.000
_cell.angle_alpha   90.00
_cell.angle_beta   90.00
_cell.angle_gamma   90.00
#
_symmetry.space_group_name_H-M   'P 1'
#
loop_
_entity.id
_entity.type
_entity.pdbx_description
1 polymer ?
#
loop_
_entity_poly.entity_id
_entity_poly.type
_entity_poly.pdbx_seq_one_letter_code
_entity_poly.pdbx_strand_id
1 'polypeptide(L)'
;AALSDIPYRVHVQTDAPRRLAAALLEERAVHSVSIDGESVHVETHDLRMLGNVVAPAAKRLEASISKFEPEDESLESVFRYLVRRT
;
A
#
# COMPACT_ATOMS: atom_id res chain seq x y z
N ALA A 1 8.35 13.90 -21.08
CA ALA A 1 7.53 13.81 -19.85
C ALA A 1 6.90 12.43 -19.82
N ALA A 2 7.39 11.52 -18.97
CA ALA A 2 6.98 10.11 -18.98
C ALA A 2 6.93 9.46 -17.56
N LEU A 3 7.03 10.25 -16.48
CA LEU A 3 7.31 9.75 -15.12
C LEU A 3 6.21 10.07 -14.08
N SER A 4 5.00 10.41 -14.52
CA SER A 4 3.94 10.86 -13.61
C SER A 4 3.11 9.74 -13.00
N ASP A 5 3.26 8.47 -13.46
CA ASP A 5 2.22 7.46 -13.24
C ASP A 5 2.71 6.11 -12.70
N ILE A 6 3.90 6.05 -12.08
CA ILE A 6 4.35 4.81 -11.43
C ILE A 6 3.59 4.65 -10.11
N PRO A 7 2.76 3.59 -9.94
CA PRO A 7 2.11 3.28 -8.67
C PRO A 7 3.14 2.86 -7.63
N TYR A 8 2.89 3.24 -6.37
CA TYR A 8 3.63 2.74 -5.22
C TYR A 8 3.25 1.30 -4.92
N ARG A 9 4.24 0.49 -4.55
CA ARG A 9 4.00 -0.85 -4.03
C ARG A 9 4.25 -0.90 -2.53
N VAL A 10 3.33 -1.48 -1.77
CA VAL A 10 3.39 -1.57 -0.31
C VAL A 10 3.26 -3.01 0.13
N HIS A 11 4.20 -3.46 0.96
CA HIS A 11 4.17 -4.74 1.64
C HIS A 11 3.42 -4.60 2.97
N VAL A 12 2.37 -5.41 3.13
CA VAL A 12 1.62 -5.53 4.37
C VAL A 12 1.66 -6.98 4.83
N GLN A 13 2.22 -7.25 6.01
CA GLN A 13 2.20 -8.58 6.60
C GLN A 13 1.09 -8.67 7.65
N THR A 14 0.28 -9.72 7.56
CA THR A 14 -0.91 -9.92 8.40
C THR A 14 -1.27 -11.40 8.57
N ASP A 15 -1.92 -11.74 9.67
CA ASP A 15 -2.49 -13.06 9.93
C ASP A 15 -3.76 -13.37 9.11
N ALA A 16 -4.35 -12.36 8.45
CA ALA A 16 -5.57 -12.52 7.66
C ALA A 16 -5.43 -11.99 6.22
N PRO A 17 -4.43 -12.44 5.44
CA PRO A 17 -4.02 -11.82 4.17
C PRO A 17 -5.13 -11.79 3.13
N ARG A 18 -5.89 -12.89 2.96
CA ARG A 18 -7.00 -12.96 2.01
C ARG A 18 -8.17 -12.06 2.39
N ARG A 19 -8.48 -11.97 3.68
CA ARG A 19 -9.58 -11.14 4.18
C ARG A 19 -9.23 -9.66 4.07
N LEU A 20 -7.99 -9.29 4.43
CA LEU A 20 -7.49 -7.94 4.29
C LEU A 20 -7.45 -7.52 2.82
N ALA A 21 -6.89 -8.35 1.94
CA ALA A 21 -6.84 -8.08 0.50
C ALA A 21 -8.23 -7.86 -0.12
N ALA A 22 -9.22 -8.70 0.25
CA ALA A 22 -10.60 -8.54 -0.22
C ALA A 22 -11.21 -7.20 0.25
N ALA A 23 -11.01 -6.81 1.51
CA ALA A 23 -11.49 -5.54 2.03
C ALA A 23 -10.79 -4.34 1.37
N LEU A 24 -9.50 -4.46 1.05
CA LEU A 24 -8.72 -3.40 0.40
C LEU A 24 -9.12 -3.20 -1.06
N LEU A 25 -9.50 -4.26 -1.78
CA LEU A 25 -9.98 -4.14 -3.16
C LEU A 25 -11.28 -3.32 -3.31
N GLU A 26 -12.03 -3.11 -2.22
CA GLU A 26 -13.20 -2.24 -2.21
C GLU A 26 -12.82 -0.74 -2.11
N GLU A 27 -11.57 -0.43 -1.77
CA GLU A 27 -11.10 0.93 -1.55
C GLU A 27 -10.56 1.56 -2.84
N ARG A 28 -11.01 2.79 -3.15
CA ARG A 28 -10.58 3.51 -4.38
C ARG A 28 -9.09 3.79 -4.46
N ALA A 29 -8.41 3.79 -3.32
CA ALA A 29 -6.97 4.00 -3.23
C ALA A 29 -6.16 2.79 -3.72
N VAL A 30 -6.79 1.62 -3.84
CA VAL A 30 -6.13 0.36 -4.15
C VAL A 30 -6.32 0.04 -5.63
N HIS A 31 -5.23 -0.09 -6.36
CA HIS A 31 -5.24 -0.44 -7.77
C HIS A 31 -5.23 -1.96 -7.97
N SER A 32 -4.34 -2.63 -7.25
CA SER A 32 -4.19 -4.08 -7.30
C SER A 32 -3.75 -4.60 -5.94
N VAL A 33 -4.02 -5.88 -5.70
CA VAL A 33 -3.47 -6.63 -4.56
C VAL A 33 -2.91 -7.96 -5.07
N SER A 34 -1.78 -8.38 -4.53
CA SER A 34 -1.28 -9.75 -4.65
C SER A 34 -1.04 -10.33 -3.27
N ILE A 35 -1.21 -11.64 -3.15
CA ILE A 35 -1.11 -12.35 -1.88
C ILE A 35 -0.03 -13.40 -2.00
N ASP A 36 0.93 -13.37 -1.08
CA ASP A 36 1.99 -14.38 -0.95
C ASP A 36 2.14 -14.79 0.52
N GLY A 37 1.67 -15.99 0.86
CA GLY A 37 1.61 -16.45 2.25
C GLY A 37 0.80 -15.48 3.14
N GLU A 38 1.46 -14.94 4.16
CA GLU A 38 0.93 -13.93 5.10
C GLU A 38 1.15 -12.48 4.63
N SER A 39 1.65 -12.30 3.41
CA SER A 39 1.92 -10.99 2.81
C SER A 39 0.82 -10.59 1.85
N VAL A 40 0.43 -9.32 1.90
CA VAL A 40 -0.39 -8.63 0.91
C VAL A 40 0.47 -7.52 0.31
N HIS A 41 0.71 -7.58 -1.00
CA HIS A 41 1.34 -6.49 -1.74
C HIS A 41 0.23 -5.65 -2.36
N VAL A 42 0.27 -4.35 -2.12
CA VAL A 42 -0.77 -3.41 -2.57
C VAL A 42 -0.15 -2.39 -3.50
N GLU A 43 -0.75 -2.21 -4.67
CA GLU A 43 -0.40 -1.10 -5.55
C GLU A 43 -1.37 0.07 -5.33
N THR A 44 -0.82 1.27 -5.17
CA THR A 44 -1.58 2.51 -4.95
C THR A 44 -0.90 3.72 -5.56
N HIS A 45 -1.65 4.75 -5.96
CA HIS A 45 -1.09 6.05 -6.30
C HIS A 45 -1.10 7.03 -5.11
N ASP A 46 -1.70 6.65 -3.98
CA ASP A 46 -1.82 7.50 -2.78
C ASP A 46 -1.52 6.70 -1.50
N LEU A 47 -0.24 6.71 -1.09
CA LEU A 47 0.22 6.08 0.15
C LEU A 47 -0.48 6.61 1.41
N ARG A 48 -0.86 7.90 1.43
CA ARG A 48 -1.55 8.48 2.59
C ARG A 48 -2.96 7.92 2.70
N MET A 49 -3.68 7.87 1.58
CA MET A 49 -5.02 7.28 1.56
C MET A 49 -4.96 5.79 1.89
N LEU A 50 -3.97 5.05 1.37
CA LEU A 50 -3.77 3.64 1.69
C LEU A 50 -3.56 3.41 3.19
N GLY A 51 -2.68 4.19 3.85
CA GLY A 51 -2.47 4.09 5.29
C GLY A 51 -3.74 4.36 6.11
N ASN A 52 -4.60 5.28 5.64
CA ASN A 52 -5.86 5.61 6.29
C ASN A 52 -6.93 4.51 6.14
N VAL A 53 -6.87 3.65 5.11
CA VAL A 53 -7.86 2.57 4.90
C VAL A 53 -7.41 1.22 5.44
N VAL A 54 -6.10 0.94 5.46
CA VAL A 54 -5.54 -0.34 5.91
C VAL A 54 -5.78 -0.59 7.39
N ALA A 55 -5.52 0.39 8.26
CA ALA A 55 -5.71 0.20 9.70
C ALA A 55 -7.19 -0.02 10.10
N PRO A 56 -8.17 0.77 9.59
CA PRO A 56 -9.58 0.46 9.81
C PRO A 56 -10.04 -0.88 9.23
N ALA A 57 -9.54 -1.28 8.06
CA ALA A 57 -9.86 -2.58 7.47
C ALA A 57 -9.37 -3.73 8.35
N ALA A 58 -8.12 -3.70 8.80
CA ALA A 58 -7.58 -4.71 9.71
C ALA A 58 -8.36 -4.76 11.04
N LYS A 59 -8.71 -3.60 11.61
CA LYS A 59 -9.52 -3.52 12.82
C LYS A 59 -10.90 -4.17 12.65
N ARG A 60 -11.61 -3.90 11.55
CA ARG A 60 -12.92 -4.52 11.25
C ARG A 60 -12.84 -6.03 11.10
N LEU A 61 -11.70 -6.53 10.62
CA LEU A 61 -11.46 -7.94 10.38
C LEU A 61 -10.91 -8.69 11.60
N GLU A 62 -10.60 -7.96 12.69
CA GLU A 62 -9.85 -8.46 13.85
C GLU A 62 -8.51 -9.07 13.45
N ALA A 63 -7.89 -8.50 12.41
CA ALA A 63 -6.60 -8.95 11.88
C ALA A 63 -5.45 -8.17 12.51
N SER A 64 -4.32 -8.84 12.74
CA SER A 64 -3.08 -8.20 13.16
C SER A 64 -2.23 -7.81 11.95
N ILE A 65 -1.62 -6.63 11.98
CA ILE A 65 -0.62 -6.19 11.00
C ILE A 65 0.73 -6.19 11.71
N SER A 66 1.65 -7.03 11.25
CA SER A 66 3.01 -7.11 11.78
C SER A 66 4.00 -6.25 11.00
N LYS A 67 3.66 -5.87 9.76
CA LYS A 67 4.52 -5.08 8.89
C LYS A 67 3.71 -4.24 7.92
N PHE A 68 4.13 -2.99 7.70
CA PHE A 68 3.58 -2.08 6.70
C PHE A 68 4.71 -1.18 6.18
N GLU A 69 5.22 -1.46 4.99
CA GLU A 69 6.32 -0.68 4.41
C GLU A 69 6.20 -0.56 2.88
N PRO A 70 6.60 0.58 2.29
CA PRO A 70 6.80 0.65 0.84
C PRO A 70 7.89 -0.33 0.40
N GLU A 71 7.65 -1.08 -0.67
CA GLU A 71 8.64 -2.01 -1.23
C GLU A 71 9.71 -1.29 -2.07
N ASP A 72 9.42 -0.07 -2.50
CA ASP A 72 10.29 0.69 -3.37
C ASP A 72 11.35 1.48 -2.59
N GLU A 73 12.59 0.96 -2.63
CA GLU A 73 13.84 1.71 -2.47
C GLU A 73 14.20 2.51 -3.74
N SER A 74 13.28 2.76 -4.67
CA SER A 74 13.62 3.46 -5.91
C SER A 74 13.91 4.93 -5.63
N LEU A 75 15.19 5.30 -5.74
CA LEU A 75 15.73 6.66 -5.57
C LEU A 75 14.97 7.75 -6.35
N GLU A 76 14.15 7.36 -7.33
CA GLU A 76 13.29 8.23 -8.13
C GLU A 76 12.09 8.80 -7.35
N SER A 77 11.59 8.10 -6.32
CA SER A 77 10.51 8.58 -5.45
C SER A 77 10.97 9.71 -4.50
N VAL A 78 12.22 9.65 -4.02
CA VAL A 78 12.86 10.69 -3.18
C VAL A 78 13.07 11.99 -3.94
N PHE A 79 13.42 11.92 -5.23
CA PHE A 79 13.60 13.11 -6.08
C PHE A 79 12.35 14.00 -6.11
N ARG A 80 11.13 13.43 -6.07
CA ARG A 80 9.89 14.23 -6.01
C ARG A 80 9.69 14.96 -4.68
N TYR A 81 10.20 14.44 -3.56
CA TYR A 81 10.10 15.11 -2.26
C TYR A 81 10.99 16.35 -2.19
N LEU A 82 12.18 16.31 -2.82
CA LEU A 82 13.11 17.43 -2.84
C LEU A 82 12.69 18.53 -3.83
N VAL A 83 12.08 18.20 -4.95
CA VAL A 83 11.68 19.18 -5.98
C VAL A 83 10.43 19.96 -5.62
N ARG A 84 9.53 19.43 -4.76
CA ARG A 84 8.27 20.12 -4.40
C ARG A 84 8.43 21.21 -3.33
N ARG A 85 9.66 21.57 -2.96
CA ARG A 85 9.99 22.53 -1.88
C ARG A 85 10.90 23.69 -2.30
N THR A 86 11.03 23.94 -3.60
CA THR A 86 11.74 25.10 -4.18
C THR A 86 10.85 25.81 -5.17
#